data_AF-A0A932W566-F1
#
_entry.id   AF-A0A932W566-F1
#
_cell.length_a   1.000
_cell.length_b   1.000
_cell.length_c   1.000
_cell.angle_alpha   90.00
_cell.angle_beta   90.00
_cell.angle_gamma   90.00
#
_symmetry.space_group_name_H-M   'P 1'
#
loop_
_entity.id
_entity.type
_entity.pdbx_description
1 polymer ?
#
loop_
_entity_poly.entity_id
_entity_poly.type
_entity_poly.pdbx_seq_one_letter_code
_entity_poly.pdbx_strand_id
1 'polypeptide(L)'
;MFRAGWRGLAVECDGEKFPALALRLKTFPDVLLSNCRVTPENVESLMRSNGVPAEFTFLSLDIDGYDYFVLERILQSFRPSLICAEVNEKIPPPIKFTVKWDAAYQWATDHFYGQSITQLATLATRFDYELARLDINNAFLIPHEICPVPALSPEDAYRTGYAERPDRKQKTPWNADMEALLTMPPQQGVEFLRKYFAKYEGKYICEL
;
A
#
# COMPACT_ATOMS: atom_id res chain seq x y z
N MET A 1 7.54 0.00 -18.37
CA MET A 1 8.58 -0.92 -17.85
C MET A 1 8.72 -2.15 -18.74
N PHE A 2 7.74 -3.06 -18.82
CA PHE A 2 7.90 -4.32 -19.58
C PHE A 2 8.15 -4.15 -21.09
N ARG A 3 7.54 -3.15 -21.74
CA ARG A 3 7.86 -2.78 -23.13
C ARG A 3 9.31 -2.34 -23.34
N ALA A 4 9.99 -1.94 -22.27
CA ALA A 4 11.41 -1.58 -22.26
C ALA A 4 12.31 -2.75 -21.79
N GLY A 5 11.80 -4.00 -21.79
CA GLY A 5 12.59 -5.20 -21.49
C GLY A 5 12.79 -5.50 -20.00
N TRP A 6 11.98 -4.91 -19.13
CA TRP A 6 12.06 -5.21 -17.69
C TRP A 6 11.55 -6.62 -17.42
N ARG A 7 12.32 -7.38 -16.65
CA ARG A 7 11.87 -8.63 -16.01
C ARG A 7 11.04 -8.33 -14.76
N GLY A 8 10.16 -9.25 -14.36
CA GLY A 8 9.36 -9.05 -13.16
C GLY A 8 8.59 -10.28 -12.72
N LEU A 9 7.93 -10.15 -11.57
CA LEU A 9 6.96 -11.10 -11.04
C LEU A 9 5.63 -10.36 -10.87
N ALA A 10 4.58 -10.81 -11.54
CA ALA A 10 3.23 -10.34 -11.33
C ALA A 10 2.42 -11.40 -10.57
N VAL A 11 1.79 -10.98 -9.48
CA VAL A 11 1.01 -11.86 -8.60
C VAL A 11 -0.42 -11.34 -8.56
N GLU A 12 -1.38 -12.23 -8.80
CA GLU A 12 -2.80 -11.92 -8.73
C GLU A 12 -3.52 -13.12 -8.12
N CYS A 13 -4.27 -12.90 -7.05
CA CYS A 13 -4.91 -13.97 -6.30
C CYS A 13 -6.29 -14.35 -6.85
N ASP A 14 -6.95 -13.40 -7.52
CA ASP A 14 -8.28 -13.58 -8.08
C ASP A 14 -8.19 -14.45 -9.35
N GLY A 15 -8.82 -15.62 -9.30
CA GLY A 15 -8.81 -16.59 -10.39
C GLY A 15 -9.54 -16.12 -11.65
N GLU A 16 -10.43 -15.12 -11.55
CA GLU A 16 -11.11 -14.51 -12.70
C GLU A 16 -10.28 -13.38 -13.31
N LYS A 17 -9.53 -12.61 -12.50
CA LYS A 17 -8.64 -11.55 -12.98
C LYS A 17 -7.31 -12.08 -13.52
N PHE A 18 -6.80 -13.18 -12.96
CA PHE A 18 -5.50 -13.75 -13.34
C PHE A 18 -5.39 -14.11 -14.84
N PRO A 19 -6.38 -14.75 -15.50
CA PRO A 19 -6.34 -14.99 -16.94
C PRO A 19 -6.22 -13.71 -17.77
N ALA A 20 -6.89 -12.63 -17.36
CA ALA A 20 -6.79 -11.34 -18.04
C ALA A 20 -5.40 -10.72 -17.86
N LEU A 21 -4.81 -10.83 -16.67
CA LEU A 21 -3.41 -10.44 -16.43
C LEU A 21 -2.45 -11.24 -17.31
N ALA A 22 -2.59 -12.56 -17.35
CA ALA A 22 -1.75 -13.45 -18.15
C ALA A 22 -1.84 -13.12 -19.65
N LEU A 23 -3.03 -12.83 -20.16
CA LEU A 23 -3.21 -12.42 -21.56
C LEU A 23 -2.51 -11.10 -21.87
N ARG A 24 -2.59 -10.11 -20.97
CA ARG A 24 -1.92 -8.80 -21.12
C ARG A 24 -0.40 -8.92 -21.08
N LEU A 25 0.12 -9.85 -20.28
CA LEU A 25 1.56 -10.02 -20.08
C LEU A 25 2.21 -11.06 -20.99
N LYS A 26 1.42 -11.80 -21.79
CA LYS A 26 1.88 -12.86 -22.70
C LYS A 26 3.03 -12.44 -23.62
N THR A 27 3.11 -11.17 -24.03
CA THR A 27 4.16 -10.66 -24.93
C THR A 27 5.46 -10.29 -24.21
N PHE A 28 5.53 -10.44 -22.88
CA PHE A 28 6.70 -10.11 -22.06
C PHE A 28 7.24 -11.40 -21.41
N PRO A 29 8.08 -12.18 -22.12
CA PRO A 29 8.51 -13.50 -21.66
C PRO A 29 9.34 -13.47 -20.36
N ASP A 30 9.91 -12.32 -20.01
CA ASP A 30 10.70 -12.11 -18.79
C ASP A 30 9.82 -11.74 -17.57
N VAL A 31 8.49 -11.76 -17.71
CA VAL A 31 7.54 -11.51 -16.61
C VAL A 31 6.93 -12.83 -16.17
N LEU A 32 7.32 -13.29 -14.98
CA LEU A 32 6.76 -14.45 -14.32
C LEU A 32 5.39 -14.12 -13.74
N LEU A 33 4.50 -15.12 -13.72
CA LEU A 33 3.13 -14.98 -13.21
C LEU A 33 2.90 -15.97 -12.08
N SER A 34 2.27 -15.52 -11.00
CA SER A 34 1.83 -16.39 -9.91
C SER A 34 0.36 -16.12 -9.58
N ASN A 35 -0.47 -17.17 -9.61
CA ASN A 35 -1.84 -17.09 -9.14
C ASN A 35 -1.91 -17.56 -7.69
N CYS A 36 -1.64 -16.65 -6.75
CA CYS A 36 -1.70 -16.98 -5.34
C CYS A 36 -2.04 -15.74 -4.52
N ARG A 37 -2.59 -15.97 -3.32
CA ARG A 37 -2.77 -14.93 -2.32
C ARG A 37 -1.44 -14.65 -1.64
N VAL A 38 -1.01 -13.40 -1.65
CA VAL A 38 0.20 -12.95 -0.95
C VAL A 38 -0.11 -12.74 0.54
N THR A 39 0.75 -13.25 1.41
CA THR A 39 0.65 -13.16 2.87
C THR A 39 2.01 -12.87 3.48
N PRO A 40 2.08 -12.35 4.72
CA PRO A 40 3.34 -12.16 5.44
C PRO A 40 4.09 -13.47 5.72
N GLU A 41 3.42 -14.62 5.54
CA GLU A 41 3.98 -15.96 5.76
C GLU A 41 4.58 -16.55 4.47
N ASN A 42 4.10 -16.12 3.30
CA ASN A 42 4.53 -16.70 2.02
C ASN A 42 5.29 -15.74 1.09
N VAL A 43 5.22 -14.43 1.30
CA VAL A 43 5.72 -13.46 0.31
C VAL A 43 7.21 -13.61 0.06
N GLU A 44 7.99 -13.91 1.11
CA GLU A 44 9.42 -14.12 0.97
C GLU A 44 9.74 -15.37 0.13
N SER A 45 9.12 -16.52 0.44
CA SER A 45 9.37 -17.75 -0.31
C SER A 45 8.88 -17.62 -1.75
N LEU A 46 7.72 -16.98 -1.96
CA LEU A 46 7.18 -16.66 -3.29
C LEU A 46 8.19 -15.87 -4.13
N MET A 47 8.74 -14.77 -3.59
CA MET A 47 9.71 -13.94 -4.30
C MET A 47 11.01 -14.70 -4.58
N ARG A 48 11.55 -15.43 -3.59
CA ARG A 48 12.79 -16.20 -3.75
C ARG A 48 12.65 -17.34 -4.77
N SER A 49 11.55 -18.09 -4.72
CA SER A 49 11.30 -19.19 -5.66
C SER A 49 11.10 -18.71 -7.10
N ASN A 50 10.71 -17.45 -7.29
CA ASN A 50 10.63 -16.81 -8.61
C ASN A 50 11.91 -16.05 -9.00
N GLY A 51 13.01 -16.20 -8.24
CA GLY A 51 14.30 -15.60 -8.57
C GLY A 51 14.34 -14.07 -8.47
N VAL A 52 13.45 -13.46 -7.66
CA VAL A 52 13.50 -12.02 -7.41
C VAL A 52 14.80 -11.69 -6.65
N PRO A 53 15.68 -10.81 -7.16
CA PRO A 53 16.89 -10.40 -6.46
C PRO A 53 16.56 -9.69 -5.15
N ALA A 54 17.45 -9.81 -4.14
CA ALA A 54 17.31 -9.07 -2.88
C ALA A 54 17.22 -7.56 -3.12
N GLU A 55 18.05 -7.02 -4.01
CA GLU A 55 18.03 -5.64 -4.48
C GLU A 55 17.38 -5.59 -5.86
N PHE A 56 16.08 -5.30 -5.91
CA PHE A 56 15.32 -5.15 -7.15
C PHE A 56 14.83 -3.71 -7.31
N THR A 57 14.41 -3.34 -8.53
CA THR A 57 14.25 -1.90 -8.82
C THR A 57 12.92 -1.32 -8.38
N PHE A 58 11.81 -2.05 -8.54
CA PHE A 58 10.47 -1.50 -8.31
C PHE A 58 9.54 -2.52 -7.67
N LEU A 59 8.90 -2.12 -6.57
CA LEU A 59 7.81 -2.84 -5.91
C LEU A 59 6.50 -2.05 -6.09
N SER A 60 5.46 -2.71 -6.58
CA SER A 60 4.08 -2.22 -6.50
C SER A 60 3.34 -3.12 -5.52
N LEU A 61 2.78 -2.55 -4.46
CA LEU A 61 2.04 -3.29 -3.44
C LEU A 61 0.66 -2.66 -3.24
N ASP A 62 -0.36 -3.41 -3.62
CA ASP A 62 -1.77 -3.11 -3.48
C ASP A 62 -2.48 -4.46 -3.40
N ILE A 63 -2.81 -4.89 -2.18
CA ILE A 63 -3.44 -6.21 -1.90
C ILE A 63 -4.75 -6.08 -1.10
N ASP A 64 -5.29 -4.85 -1.00
CA ASP A 64 -6.58 -4.54 -0.38
C ASP A 64 -6.77 -5.11 1.04
N GLY A 65 -5.79 -4.99 1.94
CA GLY A 65 -5.90 -5.61 3.26
C GLY A 65 -4.76 -5.32 4.22
N TYR A 66 -4.00 -6.36 4.58
CA TYR A 66 -2.92 -6.30 5.56
C TYR A 66 -1.58 -5.89 4.92
N ASP A 67 -1.63 -4.95 3.97
CA ASP A 67 -0.52 -4.45 3.16
C ASP A 67 0.72 -4.12 4.00
N TYR A 68 0.51 -3.50 5.16
CA TYR A 68 1.58 -3.20 6.13
C TYR A 68 2.42 -4.44 6.48
N PHE A 69 1.78 -5.58 6.79
CA PHE A 69 2.47 -6.78 7.25
C PHE A 69 3.20 -7.49 6.10
N VAL A 70 2.64 -7.44 4.88
CA VAL A 70 3.33 -7.95 3.69
C VAL A 70 4.52 -7.08 3.36
N LEU A 71 4.36 -5.75 3.38
CA LEU A 71 5.46 -4.82 3.15
C LEU A 71 6.57 -5.01 4.19
N GLU A 72 6.23 -5.06 5.48
CA GLU A 72 7.18 -5.30 6.56
C GLU A 72 7.97 -6.60 6.33
N ARG A 73 7.30 -7.69 5.93
CA ARG A 73 7.98 -8.94 5.61
C ARG A 73 8.92 -8.81 4.41
N ILE A 74 8.51 -8.10 3.35
CA ILE A 74 9.38 -7.87 2.18
C ILE A 74 10.62 -7.09 2.60
N LEU A 75 10.46 -6.00 3.37
CA LEU A 75 11.58 -5.13 3.76
C LEU A 75 12.58 -5.78 4.72
N GLN A 76 12.22 -6.88 5.39
CA GLN A 76 13.16 -7.68 6.19
C GLN A 76 14.18 -8.45 5.35
N SER A 77 13.84 -8.77 4.09
CA SER A 77 14.64 -9.66 3.24
C SER A 77 15.03 -9.06 1.89
N PHE A 78 14.44 -7.93 1.52
CA PHE A 78 14.62 -7.27 0.23
C PHE A 78 14.76 -5.75 0.37
N ARG A 79 15.45 -5.13 -0.58
CA ARG A 79 15.71 -3.69 -0.67
C ARG A 79 15.30 -3.14 -2.05
N PRO A 80 13.99 -2.97 -2.33
CA PRO A 80 13.55 -2.31 -3.55
C PRO A 80 14.06 -0.87 -3.68
N SER A 81 14.52 -0.47 -4.87
CA SER A 81 14.98 0.92 -5.12
C SER A 81 13.84 1.94 -5.17
N LEU A 82 12.62 1.50 -5.43
CA LEU A 82 11.41 2.31 -5.42
C LEU A 82 10.22 1.43 -5.03
N ILE A 83 9.41 1.90 -4.10
CA ILE A 83 8.16 1.25 -3.69
C ILE A 83 7.01 2.17 -4.04
N CYS A 84 5.97 1.64 -4.65
CA CYS A 84 4.65 2.22 -4.75
C CYS A 84 3.72 1.37 -3.87
N ALA A 85 3.33 1.89 -2.71
CA ALA A 85 2.47 1.21 -1.76
C ALA A 85 1.12 1.91 -1.69
N GLU A 86 0.04 1.14 -1.74
CA GLU A 86 -1.29 1.67 -1.50
C GLU A 86 -1.43 2.11 -0.03
N VAL A 87 -2.06 3.26 0.17
CA VAL A 87 -2.51 3.73 1.48
C VAL A 87 -4.01 3.94 1.46
N ASN A 88 -4.65 3.78 2.61
CA ASN A 88 -6.03 4.21 2.83
C ASN A 88 -6.06 5.73 2.99
N GLU A 89 -6.20 6.42 1.86
CA GLU A 89 -6.14 7.87 1.72
C GLU A 89 -7.29 8.59 2.44
N LYS A 90 -8.34 7.86 2.84
CA LYS A 90 -9.45 8.39 3.64
C LYS A 90 -9.04 8.70 5.09
N ILE A 91 -7.93 8.13 5.56
CA ILE A 91 -7.47 8.24 6.94
C ILE A 91 -6.33 9.28 7.00
N PRO A 92 -6.62 10.52 7.44
CA PRO A 92 -5.64 11.60 7.41
C PRO A 92 -4.58 11.46 8.51
N PRO A 93 -3.37 12.04 8.30
CA PRO A 93 -2.41 12.26 9.37
C PRO A 93 -3.02 13.06 10.54
N PRO A 94 -2.56 12.83 11.78
CA PRO A 94 -1.51 11.90 12.18
C PRO A 94 -2.04 10.51 12.57
N ILE A 95 -3.25 10.12 12.13
CA ILE A 95 -3.86 8.85 12.56
C ILE A 95 -3.06 7.67 12.02
N LYS A 96 -2.60 6.78 12.90
CA LYS A 96 -2.04 5.47 12.58
C LYS A 96 -3.16 4.45 12.43
N PHE A 97 -3.27 3.88 11.24
CA PHE A 97 -4.22 2.82 10.95
C PHE A 97 -3.56 1.69 10.16
N THR A 98 -3.90 0.45 10.47
CA THR A 98 -3.63 -0.71 9.60
C THR A 98 -4.60 -1.83 9.89
N VAL A 99 -5.02 -2.55 8.85
CA VAL A 99 -5.68 -3.85 9.00
C VAL A 99 -4.64 -4.88 9.47
N LYS A 100 -4.98 -5.68 10.48
CA LYS A 100 -4.11 -6.73 11.02
C LYS A 100 -4.11 -7.94 10.09
N TRP A 101 -2.96 -8.62 10.02
CA TRP A 101 -2.90 -9.93 9.40
C TRP A 101 -3.80 -10.92 10.13
N ASP A 102 -4.66 -11.57 9.35
CA ASP A 102 -5.48 -12.72 9.73
C ASP A 102 -5.60 -13.60 8.48
N ALA A 103 -5.24 -14.88 8.58
CA ALA A 103 -5.30 -15.83 7.47
C ALA A 103 -6.71 -15.95 6.87
N ALA A 104 -7.75 -15.77 7.70
CA ALA A 104 -9.14 -15.81 7.30
C ALA A 104 -9.66 -14.46 6.76
N TYR A 105 -8.86 -13.38 6.80
CA TYR A 105 -9.28 -12.07 6.30
C TYR A 105 -9.59 -12.14 4.80
N GLN A 106 -10.73 -11.56 4.41
CA GLN A 106 -11.09 -11.31 3.02
C GLN A 106 -11.66 -9.90 2.98
N TRP A 107 -11.20 -9.09 2.02
CA TRP A 107 -11.70 -7.74 1.89
C TRP A 107 -13.15 -7.75 1.46
N ALA A 108 -13.98 -6.96 2.15
CA ALA A 108 -15.40 -6.87 1.89
C ALA A 108 -15.74 -5.79 0.85
N THR A 109 -14.76 -5.32 0.08
CA THR A 109 -14.91 -4.22 -0.92
C THR A 109 -15.46 -2.94 -0.30
N ASP A 110 -15.05 -2.63 0.94
CA ASP A 110 -15.44 -1.42 1.68
C ASP A 110 -14.21 -0.62 2.13
N HIS A 111 -14.40 0.45 2.91
CA HIS A 111 -13.29 1.33 3.32
C HIS A 111 -12.29 0.70 4.30
N PHE A 112 -12.48 -0.57 4.70
CA PHE A 112 -11.61 -1.27 5.63
C PHE A 112 -10.49 -2.03 4.89
N TYR A 113 -9.42 -1.34 4.54
CA TYR A 113 -8.25 -1.92 3.87
C TYR A 113 -6.98 -1.15 4.19
N GLY A 114 -5.85 -1.79 3.91
CA GLY A 114 -4.53 -1.20 3.88
C GLY A 114 -4.07 -0.59 5.21
N GLN A 115 -3.36 0.52 5.07
CA GLN A 115 -2.75 1.29 6.15
C GLN A 115 -2.86 2.78 5.90
N SER A 116 -2.85 3.61 6.93
CA SER A 116 -2.76 5.07 6.75
C SER A 116 -1.36 5.49 6.29
N ILE A 117 -1.25 6.68 5.69
CA ILE A 117 0.05 7.24 5.31
C ILE A 117 1.00 7.43 6.51
N THR A 118 0.46 7.75 7.70
CA THR A 118 1.27 7.85 8.93
C THR A 118 1.82 6.50 9.35
N GLN A 119 1.04 5.43 9.22
CA GLN A 119 1.51 4.06 9.50
C GLN A 119 2.58 3.63 8.49
N LEU A 120 2.37 3.92 7.20
CA LEU A 120 3.36 3.64 6.15
C LEU A 120 4.66 4.40 6.40
N ALA A 121 4.60 5.69 6.74
CA ALA A 121 5.79 6.49 7.03
C ALA A 121 6.55 5.96 8.25
N THR A 122 5.84 5.51 9.28
CA THR A 122 6.45 4.86 10.45
C THR A 122 7.21 3.59 10.04
N LEU A 123 6.65 2.78 9.15
CA LEU A 123 7.32 1.61 8.59
C LEU A 123 8.54 2.01 7.75
N ALA A 124 8.40 3.01 6.88
CA ALA A 124 9.45 3.50 6.01
C ALA A 124 10.69 3.91 6.82
N THR A 125 10.51 4.72 7.87
CA THR A 125 11.60 5.13 8.77
C THR A 125 12.29 3.95 9.44
N ARG A 126 11.55 2.91 9.84
CA ARG A 126 12.14 1.71 10.47
C ARG A 126 13.07 0.93 9.54
N PHE A 127 12.87 1.03 8.23
CA PHE A 127 13.64 0.34 7.20
C PHE A 127 14.47 1.31 6.34
N ASP A 128 14.74 2.52 6.84
CA ASP A 128 15.57 3.53 6.19
C ASP A 128 15.09 3.89 4.77
N TYR A 129 13.78 4.13 4.64
CA TYR A 129 13.13 4.67 3.44
C TYR A 129 12.54 6.05 3.70
N GLU A 130 12.58 6.88 2.67
CA GLU A 130 11.96 8.20 2.65
C GLU A 130 10.63 8.19 1.92
N LEU A 131 9.64 8.89 2.48
CA LEU A 131 8.38 9.18 1.81
C LEU A 131 8.61 10.30 0.78
N ALA A 132 8.75 9.93 -0.48
CA ALA A 132 9.10 10.86 -1.56
C ALA A 132 7.87 11.59 -2.14
N ARG A 133 6.71 10.92 -2.19
CA ARG A 133 5.48 11.46 -2.78
C ARG A 133 4.25 10.66 -2.37
N LEU A 134 3.09 11.32 -2.38
CA LEU A 134 1.78 10.67 -2.50
C LEU A 134 1.10 11.11 -3.80
N ASP A 135 0.42 10.19 -4.49
CA ASP A 135 -0.47 10.49 -5.61
C ASP A 135 -1.81 9.76 -5.42
N ILE A 136 -2.80 10.50 -4.89
CA ILE A 136 -4.10 9.99 -4.44
C ILE A 136 -3.93 8.97 -3.31
N ASN A 137 -3.87 7.67 -3.63
CA ASN A 137 -3.69 6.56 -2.70
C ASN A 137 -2.35 5.84 -2.90
N ASN A 138 -1.52 6.27 -3.86
CA ASN A 138 -0.23 5.65 -4.16
C ASN A 138 0.91 6.43 -3.51
N ALA A 139 1.48 5.88 -2.44
CA ALA A 139 2.64 6.45 -1.76
C ALA A 139 3.94 5.87 -2.32
N PHE A 140 4.91 6.74 -2.57
CA PHE A 140 6.21 6.39 -3.13
C PHE A 140 7.29 6.46 -2.05
N LEU A 141 7.96 5.33 -1.80
CA LEU A 141 9.09 5.24 -0.88
C LEU A 141 10.38 4.96 -1.63
N ILE A 142 11.47 5.62 -1.23
CA ILE A 142 12.81 5.46 -1.82
C ILE A 142 13.82 5.24 -0.70
N PRO A 143 14.78 4.30 -0.83
CA PRO A 143 15.90 4.15 0.10
C PRO A 143 16.57 5.49 0.43
N HIS A 144 16.81 5.78 1.71
CA HIS A 144 17.38 7.04 2.17
C HIS A 144 18.65 7.43 1.39
N GLU A 145 19.53 6.47 1.18
CA GLU A 145 20.83 6.62 0.52
C GLU A 145 20.77 6.99 -0.98
N ILE A 146 19.62 6.79 -1.66
CA ILE A 146 19.44 7.14 -3.08
C ILE A 146 18.29 8.13 -3.32
N CYS A 147 17.65 8.65 -2.26
CA CYS A 147 16.49 9.52 -2.41
C CYS A 147 16.91 10.88 -3.03
N PRO A 148 16.43 11.23 -4.23
CA PRO A 148 16.87 12.44 -4.94
C PRO A 148 16.11 13.70 -4.49
N VAL A 149 15.15 13.55 -3.58
CA VAL A 149 14.26 14.63 -3.12
C VAL A 149 14.25 14.68 -1.59
N PRO A 150 13.94 15.85 -1.00
CA PRO A 150 13.70 15.92 0.43
C PRO A 150 12.56 15.00 0.85
N ALA A 151 12.75 14.30 1.97
CA ALA A 151 11.71 13.51 2.60
C ALA A 151 10.49 14.38 2.95
N LEU A 152 9.30 13.88 2.66
CA LEU A 152 8.05 14.54 3.07
C LEU A 152 7.59 14.00 4.42
N SER A 153 7.06 14.89 5.26
CA SER A 153 6.23 14.47 6.39
C SER A 153 4.94 13.80 5.87
N PRO A 154 4.30 12.90 6.63
CA PRO A 154 2.99 12.37 6.30
C PRO A 154 1.98 13.49 6.01
N GLU A 155 2.02 14.58 6.77
CA GLU A 155 1.17 15.76 6.64
C GLU A 155 1.37 16.47 5.30
N ASP A 156 2.61 16.74 4.91
CA ASP A 156 2.92 17.44 3.65
C ASP A 156 2.60 16.56 2.43
N ALA A 157 2.94 15.27 2.51
CA ALA A 157 2.61 14.30 1.47
C ALA A 157 1.09 14.17 1.31
N TYR A 158 0.34 14.05 2.41
CA TYR A 158 -1.11 13.94 2.40
C TYR A 158 -1.78 15.20 1.85
N ARG A 159 -1.35 16.38 2.31
CA ARG A 159 -1.89 17.67 1.88
C ARG A 159 -1.76 17.83 0.37
N THR A 160 -0.55 17.67 -0.16
CA THR A 160 -0.26 17.93 -1.58
C THR A 160 -0.63 16.77 -2.51
N GLY A 161 -0.48 15.54 -2.03
CA GLY A 161 -0.70 14.32 -2.80
C GLY A 161 -2.13 13.79 -2.77
N TYR A 162 -2.97 14.23 -1.82
CA TYR A 162 -4.38 13.87 -1.75
C TYR A 162 -5.25 15.08 -1.43
N ALA A 163 -5.25 15.58 -0.19
CA ALA A 163 -6.31 16.43 0.36
C ALA A 163 -6.63 17.69 -0.48
N GLU A 164 -5.61 18.43 -0.92
CA GLU A 164 -5.75 19.68 -1.67
C GLU A 164 -5.76 19.49 -3.19
N ARG A 165 -5.74 18.25 -3.68
CA ARG A 165 -5.74 18.00 -5.11
C ARG A 165 -7.08 18.40 -5.73
N PRO A 166 -7.07 19.18 -6.83
CA PRO A 166 -8.30 19.64 -7.47
C PRO A 166 -9.08 18.49 -8.12
N ASP A 167 -8.39 17.42 -8.56
CA ASP A 167 -8.98 16.26 -9.21
C ASP A 167 -9.37 15.13 -8.22
N ARG A 168 -9.16 15.31 -6.91
CA ARG A 168 -9.38 14.27 -5.90
C ARG A 168 -10.80 13.72 -5.94
N LYS A 169 -11.81 14.58 -5.83
CA LYS A 169 -13.23 14.17 -5.80
C LYS A 169 -13.68 13.49 -7.10
N GLN A 170 -13.08 13.86 -8.23
CA GLN A 170 -13.33 13.21 -9.51
C GLN A 170 -12.70 11.81 -9.57
N LYS A 171 -11.51 11.65 -8.99
CA LYS A 171 -10.77 10.38 -8.97
C LYS A 171 -11.25 9.41 -7.89
N THR A 172 -11.80 9.91 -6.78
CA THR A 172 -12.25 9.09 -5.66
C THR A 172 -13.70 9.44 -5.25
N PRO A 173 -14.68 9.36 -6.17
CA PRO A 173 -16.07 9.73 -5.88
C PRO A 173 -16.70 8.83 -4.80
N TRP A 174 -16.21 7.59 -4.64
CA TRP A 174 -16.67 6.65 -3.61
C TRP A 174 -16.25 7.03 -2.18
N ASN A 175 -15.38 8.03 -1.98
CA ASN A 175 -14.97 8.48 -0.65
C ASN A 175 -15.92 9.52 -0.03
N ALA A 176 -17.03 9.85 -0.70
CA ALA A 176 -17.93 10.94 -0.30
C ALA A 176 -18.44 10.83 1.15
N ASP A 177 -18.67 9.61 1.65
CA ASP A 177 -19.15 9.35 3.02
C ASP A 177 -18.04 9.43 4.08
N MET A 178 -16.77 9.52 3.66
CA MET A 178 -15.59 9.64 4.53
C MET A 178 -15.01 11.05 4.55
N GLU A 179 -15.54 11.98 3.75
CA GLU A 179 -15.02 13.35 3.59
C GLU A 179 -14.87 14.12 4.90
N ALA A 180 -15.76 13.87 5.86
CA ALA A 180 -15.76 14.59 7.13
C ALA A 180 -14.44 14.37 7.91
N LEU A 181 -13.80 13.20 7.76
CA LEU A 181 -12.53 12.87 8.41
C LEU A 181 -11.42 13.87 8.09
N LEU A 182 -11.38 14.43 6.88
CA LEU A 182 -10.32 15.34 6.44
C LEU A 182 -10.25 16.64 7.26
N THR A 183 -11.33 16.98 7.96
CA THR A 183 -11.44 18.20 8.77
C THR A 183 -11.67 17.93 10.25
N MET A 184 -11.86 16.66 10.63
CA MET A 184 -12.05 16.29 12.03
C MET A 184 -10.75 16.47 12.82
N PRO A 185 -10.83 16.94 14.09
CA PRO A 185 -9.70 16.84 15.01
C PRO A 185 -9.23 15.38 15.12
N PRO A 186 -7.91 15.11 15.18
CA PRO A 186 -7.39 13.74 15.11
C PRO A 186 -8.01 12.76 16.10
N GLN A 187 -8.24 13.18 17.36
CA GLN A 187 -8.89 12.35 18.38
C GLN A 187 -10.32 11.97 17.97
N GLN A 188 -11.10 12.92 17.45
CA GLN A 188 -12.46 12.66 16.96
C GLN A 188 -12.44 11.78 15.71
N GLY A 189 -11.42 11.93 14.85
CA GLY A 189 -11.21 11.05 13.70
C GLY A 189 -10.98 9.59 14.12
N VAL A 190 -10.17 9.35 15.15
CA VAL A 190 -9.98 8.00 15.72
C VAL A 190 -11.29 7.44 16.27
N GLU A 191 -12.07 8.23 17.01
CA GLU A 191 -13.37 7.81 17.52
C GLU A 191 -14.36 7.49 16.39
N PHE A 192 -14.40 8.34 15.36
CA PHE A 192 -15.21 8.11 14.16
C PHE A 192 -14.82 6.79 13.49
N LEU A 193 -13.54 6.56 13.23
CA LEU A 193 -13.05 5.34 12.58
C LEU A 193 -13.36 4.10 13.40
N ARG A 194 -13.18 4.15 14.73
CA ARG A 194 -13.52 3.04 15.62
C ARG A 194 -15.00 2.68 15.57
N LYS A 195 -15.86 3.70 15.53
CA LYS A 195 -17.30 3.51 15.39
C LYS A 195 -17.67 3.00 13.99
N TYR A 196 -17.07 3.58 12.94
CA TYR A 196 -17.32 3.23 11.55
C TYR A 196 -16.92 1.78 11.26
N PHE A 197 -15.78 1.34 11.81
CA PHE A 197 -15.25 -0.02 11.69
C PHE A 197 -15.59 -0.93 12.88
N ALA A 198 -16.67 -0.67 13.62
CA ALA A 198 -17.04 -1.48 14.79
C ALA A 198 -17.22 -2.98 14.46
N LYS A 199 -17.72 -3.31 13.26
CA LYS A 199 -17.85 -4.72 12.80
C LYS A 199 -16.51 -5.45 12.62
N TYR A 200 -15.40 -4.70 12.61
CA TYR A 200 -14.02 -5.20 12.48
C TYR A 200 -13.25 -5.13 13.81
N GLU A 201 -13.93 -5.01 14.95
CA GLU A 201 -13.29 -4.94 16.25
C GLU A 201 -12.20 -6.03 16.43
N GLY A 202 -11.04 -5.62 16.94
CA GLY A 202 -9.86 -6.48 17.11
C GLY A 202 -9.02 -6.69 15.85
N LYS A 203 -9.53 -6.42 14.64
CA LYS A 203 -8.88 -6.70 13.35
C LYS A 203 -8.03 -5.56 12.79
N TYR A 204 -7.88 -4.45 13.51
CA TYR A 204 -7.08 -3.30 13.05
C TYR A 204 -6.40 -2.59 14.22
N ILE A 205 -5.45 -1.72 13.87
CA ILE A 205 -4.90 -0.68 14.74
C ILE A 205 -5.52 0.65 14.29
N CYS A 206 -5.91 1.49 15.25
CA CYS A 206 -6.39 2.86 14.98
C CYS A 206 -6.10 3.74 16.21
N GLU A 207 -5.09 4.58 16.10
CA GLU A 207 -4.55 5.41 17.19
C GLU A 207 -3.81 6.65 16.65
N LEU A 208 -3.23 7.46 17.54
CA LEU A 208 -2.40 8.61 17.21
C LEU A 208 -0.92 8.26 17.40
#